data_AF-A0A2U1KJK5-F1
#
_entry.id   AF-A0A2U1KJK5-F1
#
_cell.length_a   1.000
_cell.length_b   1.000
_cell.length_c   1.000
_cell.angle_alpha   90.00
_cell.angle_beta   90.00
_cell.angle_gamma   90.00
#
_symmetry.space_group_name_H-M   'P 1'
#
loop_
_entity.id
_entity.type
_entity.pdbx_description
1 polymer ?
#
loop_
_entity_poly.entity_id
_entity_poly.type
_entity_poly.pdbx_seq_one_letter_code
_entity_poly.pdbx_strand_id
1 'polypeptide(L)'
;MIFLFRRNLLRRRISILANAYDQSAKPLDGKHKSHVHSPDEAKILASYKPSINTTLLIPELQQADNMVKQALEYFNTTRHIILYYEDIIKNHTVLNDVQDFLRIPRMGLNRQVKIHKGPLREQVENWGGIQKVLNGTPYESFLHED
;
A
#
# COMPACT_ATOMS: atom_id res chain seq x y z
N MET A 1 5.89 -18.27 7.12
CA MET A 1 5.83 -17.15 6.14
C MET A 1 4.77 -16.15 6.58
N ILE A 2 4.99 -14.86 6.33
CA ILE A 2 4.03 -13.81 6.68
C ILE A 2 3.63 -13.11 5.38
N PHE A 3 2.35 -13.14 5.04
CA PHE A 3 1.81 -12.36 3.94
C PHE A 3 1.29 -11.04 4.47
N LEU A 4 1.69 -9.94 3.83
CA LEU A 4 1.14 -8.61 4.06
C LEU A 4 0.53 -8.11 2.76
N PHE A 5 -0.80 -8.09 2.71
CA PHE A 5 -1.55 -7.59 1.57
C PHE A 5 -2.16 -6.22 1.86
N ARG A 6 -2.59 -5.55 0.80
CA ARG A 6 -3.34 -4.31 0.88
C ARG A 6 -4.66 -4.53 0.14
N ARG A 7 -5.79 -4.26 0.80
CA ARG A 7 -7.11 -4.47 0.20
C ARG A 7 -7.35 -3.51 -0.95
N ASN A 8 -7.01 -2.24 -0.77
CA ASN A 8 -7.14 -1.25 -1.84
C ASN A 8 -5.91 -1.29 -2.78
N LEU A 9 -6.06 -2.00 -3.91
CA LEU A 9 -4.98 -2.17 -4.89
C LEU A 9 -4.69 -0.91 -5.70
N LEU A 10 -5.67 -0.02 -5.91
CA LEU A 10 -5.43 1.30 -6.51
C LEU A 10 -4.48 2.13 -5.63
N ARG A 11 -4.77 2.19 -4.32
CA ARG A 11 -3.94 2.88 -3.33
C ARG A 11 -2.55 2.27 -3.23
N ARG A 12 -2.45 0.93 -3.33
CA ARG A 12 -1.17 0.23 -3.44
C ARG A 12 -0.38 0.70 -4.67
N ARG A 13 -1.01 0.74 -5.85
CA ARG A 13 -0.37 1.16 -7.11
C ARG A 13 0.16 2.59 -7.03
N ILE A 14 -0.66 3.51 -6.51
CA ILE A 14 -0.27 4.91 -6.29
C ILE A 14 0.96 5.01 -5.37
N SER A 15 0.94 4.26 -4.25
CA SER A 15 2.07 4.25 -3.31
C SER A 15 3.35 3.68 -3.94
N ILE A 16 3.24 2.66 -4.80
CA ILE A 16 4.39 2.09 -5.53
C ILE A 16 5.00 3.11 -6.49
N LEU A 17 4.17 3.84 -7.24
CA LEU A 17 4.65 4.85 -8.20
C LEU A 17 5.29 6.04 -7.49
N ALA A 18 4.68 6.50 -6.39
CA ALA A 18 5.28 7.56 -5.57
C ALA A 18 6.65 7.13 -5.00
N ASN A 19 6.75 5.93 -4.45
CA ASN A 19 8.02 5.42 -3.93
C ASN A 19 9.09 5.23 -5.02
N ALA A 20 8.70 4.81 -6.24
CA ALA A 20 9.61 4.70 -7.37
C ALA A 20 10.16 6.08 -7.80
N TYR A 21 9.32 7.12 -7.75
CA TYR A 21 9.77 8.49 -7.93
C TYR A 21 10.75 8.90 -6.82
N ASP A 22 10.40 8.69 -5.55
CA ASP A 22 11.26 9.06 -4.41
C ASP A 22 12.64 8.37 -4.47
N GLN A 23 12.71 7.16 -5.03
CA GLN A 23 13.96 6.44 -5.25
C GLN A 23 14.86 7.08 -6.30
N SER A 24 14.27 7.65 -7.35
CA SER A 24 15.00 8.31 -8.43
C SER A 24 15.32 9.77 -8.11
N ALA A 25 14.34 10.53 -7.64
CA ALA A 25 14.46 11.95 -7.32
C ALA A 25 15.24 12.22 -6.02
N LYS A 26 15.21 11.27 -5.07
CA LYS A 26 15.90 11.36 -3.76
C LYS A 26 15.68 12.72 -3.05
N PRO A 27 14.42 13.13 -2.83
CA PRO A 27 14.07 14.47 -2.38
C PRO A 27 14.48 14.78 -0.93
N LEU A 28 14.90 13.78 -0.15
CA LEU A 28 15.39 13.94 1.22
C LEU A 28 16.92 13.83 1.26
N ASP A 29 17.60 14.97 1.14
CA ASP A 29 19.06 15.10 1.20
C ASP A 29 19.82 14.16 0.24
N GLY A 30 19.26 13.90 -0.94
CA GLY A 30 19.88 13.01 -1.92
C GLY A 30 19.90 11.54 -1.48
N LYS A 31 19.09 11.15 -0.49
CA LYS A 31 18.92 9.75 -0.06
C LYS A 31 17.49 9.27 -0.33
N HIS A 32 17.38 8.04 -0.81
CA HIS A 32 16.09 7.36 -0.84
C HIS A 32 15.73 6.90 0.57
N LYS A 33 14.52 7.24 1.02
CA LYS A 33 13.95 6.73 2.28
C LYS A 33 12.62 6.06 1.98
N SER A 34 12.49 4.79 2.34
CA SER A 34 11.23 4.04 2.25
C SER A 34 10.29 4.31 3.42
N HIS A 35 10.80 4.95 4.48
CA HIS A 35 10.07 5.31 5.70
C HIS A 35 10.63 6.61 6.26
N VAL A 36 9.77 7.35 6.96
CA VAL A 36 10.11 8.64 7.56
C VAL A 36 9.76 8.64 9.04
N HIS A 37 10.51 9.42 9.80
CA HIS A 37 10.32 9.57 11.24
C HIS A 37 9.77 10.96 11.62
N SER A 38 9.79 11.91 10.68
CA SER A 38 9.23 13.25 10.86
C SER A 38 7.99 13.48 9.97
N PRO A 39 6.96 14.19 10.48
CA PRO A 39 5.86 14.69 9.66
C PRO A 39 6.29 15.58 8.49
N ASP A 40 7.40 16.32 8.64
CA ASP A 40 7.88 17.23 7.59
C ASP A 40 8.48 16.45 6.42
N GLU A 41 9.29 15.41 6.72
CA GLU A 41 9.78 14.48 5.70
C GLU A 41 8.62 13.78 4.99
N ALA A 42 7.58 13.36 5.73
CA ALA A 42 6.37 12.77 5.16
C ALA A 42 5.68 13.73 4.18
N LYS A 43 5.61 15.01 4.52
CA LYS A 43 4.99 16.03 3.67
C LYS A 43 5.77 16.26 2.36
N ILE A 44 7.10 16.22 2.42
CA ILE A 44 7.96 16.34 1.24
C ILE A 44 7.70 15.16 0.29
N LEU A 45 7.75 13.93 0.79
CA LEU A 45 7.51 12.73 -0.04
C LEU A 45 6.06 12.68 -0.57
N ALA A 46 5.08 13.10 0.22
CA ALA A 46 3.68 13.13 -0.20
C ALA A 46 3.35 14.24 -1.21
N SER A 47 4.28 15.16 -1.50
CA SER A 47 4.07 16.24 -2.46
C SER A 47 4.01 15.75 -3.91
N TYR A 48 4.72 14.66 -4.22
CA TYR A 48 4.66 14.04 -5.53
C TYR A 48 3.35 13.29 -5.72
N LYS A 49 2.69 13.54 -6.86
CA LYS A 49 1.44 12.91 -7.25
C LYS A 49 1.68 12.15 -8.55
N PRO A 50 1.72 10.81 -8.55
CA PRO A 50 1.87 10.07 -9.78
C PRO A 50 0.63 10.25 -10.68
N SER A 51 0.88 10.23 -11.99
CA SER A 51 -0.16 10.03 -13.00
C SER A 51 -0.31 8.53 -13.29
N ILE A 52 -1.55 8.03 -13.29
CA ILE A 52 -1.84 6.62 -13.54
C ILE A 52 -2.11 6.39 -15.03
N ASN A 53 -1.50 5.36 -15.61
CA ASN A 53 -1.87 4.92 -16.96
C ASN A 53 -3.26 4.27 -16.93
N THR A 54 -4.29 5.04 -17.29
CA THR A 54 -5.68 4.59 -17.23
C THR A 54 -5.99 3.47 -18.22
N THR A 55 -5.24 3.35 -19.32
CA THR A 55 -5.41 2.28 -20.31
C THR A 55 -5.00 0.91 -19.74
N LEU A 56 -4.00 0.88 -18.86
CA LEU A 56 -3.49 -0.35 -18.24
C LEU A 56 -4.02 -0.58 -16.81
N LEU A 57 -4.84 0.33 -16.27
CA LEU A 57 -5.24 0.28 -14.87
C LEU A 57 -5.99 -1.01 -14.50
N ILE A 58 -7.05 -1.36 -15.24
CA ILE A 58 -7.82 -2.59 -14.98
C ILE A 58 -6.95 -3.86 -15.08
N PRO A 59 -6.17 -4.10 -16.16
CA PRO A 59 -5.35 -5.30 -16.24
C PRO A 59 -4.26 -5.33 -15.15
N GLU A 60 -3.70 -4.19 -14.74
CA GLU A 60 -2.76 -4.14 -13.61
C GLU A 60 -3.41 -4.52 -12.28
N LEU A 61 -4.64 -4.05 -12.01
CA LEU A 61 -5.40 -4.41 -10.81
C LEU A 61 -5.76 -5.92 -10.82
N GLN A 62 -6.21 -6.45 -11.96
CA GLN A 62 -6.47 -7.88 -12.14
C GLN A 62 -5.22 -8.73 -11.91
N GLN A 63 -4.07 -8.31 -12.45
CA GLN A 63 -2.81 -9.00 -12.25
C GLN A 63 -2.44 -9.02 -10.76
N ALA A 64 -2.57 -7.89 -10.06
CA ALA A 64 -2.25 -7.80 -8.64
C ALA A 64 -3.15 -8.71 -7.78
N ASP A 65 -4.44 -8.80 -8.09
CA ASP A 65 -5.36 -9.75 -7.45
C ASP A 65 -4.97 -11.20 -7.71
N ASN A 66 -4.66 -11.53 -8.97
CA ASN A 66 -4.27 -12.88 -9.36
C ASN A 66 -2.97 -13.31 -8.66
N MET A 67 -2.00 -12.40 -8.51
CA MET A 67 -0.78 -12.68 -7.77
C MET A 67 -1.05 -13.03 -6.30
N VAL A 68 -2.01 -12.37 -5.66
CA VAL A 68 -2.41 -12.71 -4.27
C VAL A 68 -2.98 -14.13 -4.23
N LYS A 69 -3.90 -14.46 -5.12
CA LYS A 69 -4.51 -15.81 -5.21
C LYS A 69 -3.46 -16.89 -5.47
N GLN A 70 -2.60 -16.67 -6.46
CA GLN A 70 -1.53 -17.60 -6.82
C GLN A 70 -0.54 -17.80 -5.67
N ALA A 71 -0.17 -16.74 -4.95
CA ALA A 71 0.72 -16.87 -3.80
C ALA A 71 0.09 -17.72 -2.69
N LEU A 72 -1.19 -17.50 -2.38
CA LEU A 72 -1.90 -18.27 -1.36
C LEU A 72 -2.08 -19.74 -1.77
N GLU A 73 -2.39 -19.99 -3.05
CA GLU A 73 -2.50 -21.33 -3.59
C GLU A 73 -1.16 -22.07 -3.55
N TYR A 74 -0.09 -21.42 -4.05
CA TYR A 74 1.25 -22.01 -4.09
C TYR A 74 1.77 -22.38 -2.70
N PHE A 75 1.46 -21.57 -1.68
CA PHE A 75 1.93 -21.77 -0.32
C PHE A 75 0.87 -22.37 0.62
N ASN A 76 -0.16 -23.02 0.08
CA ASN A 76 -1.28 -23.55 0.87
C ASN A 76 -0.86 -24.59 1.95
N THR A 77 0.23 -25.33 1.72
CA THR A 77 0.79 -26.31 2.67
C THR A 77 1.88 -25.72 3.58
N THR A 78 2.37 -24.52 3.28
CA THR A 78 3.41 -23.87 4.08
C THR A 78 2.76 -23.12 5.23
N ARG A 79 3.26 -23.29 6.47
CA ARG A 79 2.78 -22.53 7.63
C ARG A 79 2.89 -21.02 7.37
N HIS A 80 1.74 -20.34 7.28
CA HIS A 80 1.67 -18.92 7.01
C HIS A 80 0.60 -18.21 7.85
N ILE A 81 0.77 -16.89 7.98
CA ILE A 81 -0.24 -15.97 8.50
C ILE A 81 -0.49 -14.89 7.45
N ILE A 82 -1.74 -14.45 7.32
CA ILE A 82 -2.17 -13.43 6.37
C ILE A 82 -2.55 -12.19 7.16
N LEU A 83 -1.97 -11.06 6.80
CA LEU A 83 -2.24 -9.75 7.37
C LEU A 83 -2.67 -8.82 6.25
N TYR A 84 -3.59 -7.92 6.59
CA TYR A 84 -3.93 -6.79 5.73
C TYR A 84 -3.43 -5.50 6.35
N TYR A 85 -2.84 -4.66 5.51
CA TYR A 85 -2.31 -3.35 5.89
C TYR A 85 -3.35 -2.53 6.65
N GLU A 86 -4.59 -2.52 6.16
CA GLU A 86 -5.69 -1.77 6.75
C GLU A 86 -6.01 -2.22 8.19
N ASP A 87 -5.89 -3.52 8.47
CA ASP A 87 -6.10 -4.07 9.82
C ASP A 87 -4.99 -3.63 10.77
N ILE A 88 -3.73 -3.62 10.31
CA ILE A 88 -2.59 -3.17 11.11
C ILE A 88 -2.70 -1.68 11.44
N ILE A 89 -3.15 -0.86 10.49
CA ILE A 89 -3.32 0.58 10.72
C ILE A 89 -4.51 0.88 11.64
N LYS A 90 -5.61 0.12 11.51
CA LYS A 90 -6.81 0.30 12.34
C LYS A 90 -6.61 -0.23 13.75
N ASN A 91 -5.99 -1.39 13.89
CA ASN A 91 -5.76 -2.05 15.17
C ASN A 91 -4.36 -2.69 15.24
N HIS A 92 -3.45 -2.02 15.93
CA HIS A 92 -2.08 -2.49 16.08
C HIS A 92 -1.94 -3.77 16.90
N THR A 93 -2.96 -4.21 17.65
CA THR A 93 -2.88 -5.47 18.41
C THR A 93 -2.75 -6.68 17.49
N VAL A 94 -3.10 -6.55 16.20
CA VAL A 94 -2.87 -7.57 15.17
C VAL A 94 -1.38 -7.96 15.07
N LEU A 95 -0.45 -7.05 15.42
CA LEU A 95 0.98 -7.38 15.45
C LEU A 95 1.36 -8.32 16.59
N ASN A 96 0.51 -8.49 17.62
CA ASN A 96 0.72 -9.53 18.63
C ASN A 96 0.58 -10.93 18.01
N ASP A 97 -0.37 -11.11 17.09
CA ASP A 97 -0.56 -12.39 16.39
C ASP A 97 0.68 -12.75 15.56
N VAL A 98 1.38 -11.75 15.04
CA VAL A 98 2.65 -11.93 14.33
C VAL A 98 3.76 -12.35 15.28
N GLN A 99 3.86 -11.71 16.45
CA GLN A 99 4.84 -12.07 17.48
C GLN A 99 4.60 -13.51 17.99
N ASP A 100 3.34 -13.86 18.24
CA ASP A 100 2.95 -15.22 18.63
C ASP A 100 3.24 -16.24 17.51
N PHE A 101 2.94 -15.90 16.26
CA PHE A 101 3.23 -16.74 15.11
C PHE A 101 4.72 -17.05 14.98
N LEU A 102 5.57 -16.03 15.19
CA LEU A 102 7.03 -16.14 15.22
C LEU A 102 7.58 -16.79 16.49
N ARG A 103 6.74 -16.99 17.52
CA ARG A 103 7.11 -17.51 18.85
C ARG A 103 8.14 -16.62 19.55
N ILE A 104 7.97 -15.31 19.46
CA ILE A 104 8.78 -14.33 20.17
C ILE A 104 7.96 -13.65 21.27
N PRO A 105 8.61 -13.09 22.32
CA PRO A 105 7.91 -12.34 23.34
C PRO A 105 7.15 -11.15 22.75
N ARG A 106 5.96 -10.87 23.28
CA ARG A 106 5.18 -9.69 22.90
C ARG A 106 5.86 -8.44 23.46
N MET A 107 6.23 -7.53 22.57
CA MET A 107 6.89 -6.27 22.89
C MET A 107 6.15 -5.10 22.23
N GLY A 108 6.35 -3.90 22.77
CA GLY A 108 5.89 -2.67 22.12
C GLY A 108 6.70 -2.41 20.84
N LEU A 109 6.01 -2.29 19.70
CA LEU A 109 6.64 -2.05 18.40
C LEU A 109 6.60 -0.56 18.05
N ASN A 110 7.72 -0.02 17.56
CA ASN A 110 7.83 1.38 17.13
C ASN A 110 6.98 1.65 15.88
N ARG A 111 6.38 2.84 15.85
CA ARG A 111 5.49 3.27 14.75
C ARG A 111 6.26 4.01 13.68
N GLN A 112 6.00 3.69 12.42
CA GLN A 112 6.42 4.52 11.29
C GLN A 112 5.35 5.58 10.99
N VAL A 113 5.78 6.75 10.52
CA VAL A 113 4.85 7.81 10.11
C VAL A 113 4.34 7.50 8.71
N LYS A 114 3.02 7.40 8.56
CA LYS A 114 2.39 7.27 7.23
C LYS A 114 2.71 8.51 6.40
N ILE A 115 3.32 8.30 5.23
CA ILE A 115 3.73 9.34 4.29
C ILE A 115 2.48 9.99 3.66
N HIS A 116 1.68 9.21 2.94
CA HIS A 116 0.48 9.72 2.28
C HIS A 116 -0.72 9.75 3.24
N LYS A 117 -1.20 10.95 3.56
CA LYS A 117 -2.44 11.20 4.32
C LYS A 117 -3.51 11.80 3.41
N GLY A 118 -4.77 11.74 3.83
CA GLY A 118 -5.90 12.31 3.08
C GLY A 118 -6.48 11.38 1.99
N PRO A 119 -7.46 11.91 1.22
CA PRO A 119 -8.21 11.13 0.24
C PRO A 119 -7.35 10.81 -1.00
N LEU A 120 -7.63 9.67 -1.62
CA LEU A 120 -6.95 9.17 -2.82
C LEU A 120 -6.88 10.20 -3.97
N ARG A 121 -7.96 10.96 -4.18
CA ARG A 121 -8.04 12.00 -5.22
C ARG A 121 -6.96 13.08 -5.11
N GLU A 122 -6.45 13.32 -3.90
CA GLU A 122 -5.41 14.33 -3.65
C GLU A 122 -3.99 13.78 -3.87
N GLN A 123 -3.86 12.46 -4.04
CA GLN A 123 -2.59 11.74 -4.13
C GLN A 123 -2.21 11.38 -5.58
N VAL A 124 -2.99 11.80 -6.56
CA VAL A 124 -2.75 11.54 -7.99
C VAL A 124 -3.12 12.76 -8.82
N GLU A 125 -2.50 12.91 -10.00
CA GLU A 125 -2.75 14.04 -10.89
C GLU A 125 -4.03 13.88 -11.71
N ASN A 126 -4.31 12.66 -12.18
CA ASN A 126 -5.35 12.38 -13.16
C ASN A 126 -6.57 11.64 -12.58
N TRP A 127 -7.02 12.05 -11.38
CA TRP A 127 -8.13 11.40 -10.66
C TRP A 127 -9.39 11.20 -11.50
N GLY A 128 -9.80 12.22 -12.28
CA GLY A 128 -11.00 12.12 -13.13
C GLY A 128 -10.93 11.00 -14.17
N GLY A 129 -9.73 10.73 -14.71
CA GLY A 129 -9.51 9.62 -15.64
C GLY A 129 -9.60 8.25 -14.94
N ILE A 130 -9.03 8.15 -13.74
CA ILE A 130 -9.09 6.93 -12.91
C ILE A 130 -10.54 6.62 -12.55
N GLN A 131 -11.27 7.60 -12.03
CA GLN A 131 -12.68 7.45 -11.65
C GLN A 131 -13.53 6.99 -12.84
N LYS A 132 -13.33 7.61 -14.01
CA LYS A 132 -14.06 7.21 -15.23
C LYS A 132 -13.81 5.76 -15.64
N VAL A 133 -12.59 5.26 -15.47
CA VAL A 133 -12.23 3.88 -15.83
C VAL A 133 -12.73 2.86 -14.81
N LEU A 134 -12.74 3.20 -13.52
CA LEU A 134 -13.12 2.25 -12.47
C LEU A 134 -14.62 2.19 -12.20
N ASN A 135 -15.37 3.26 -12.48
CA ASN A 135 -16.83 3.28 -12.32
C ASN A 135 -17.50 2.16 -13.14
N GLY A 136 -18.39 1.41 -12.52
CA GLY A 136 -19.09 0.28 -13.13
C GLY A 136 -18.24 -0.98 -13.27
N THR A 137 -17.02 -1.00 -12.72
CA THR A 137 -16.14 -2.18 -12.72
C THR A 137 -16.13 -2.86 -11.35
N PRO A 138 -15.68 -4.12 -11.23
CA PRO A 138 -15.47 -4.76 -9.92
C PRO A 138 -14.49 -4.02 -9.00
N TYR A 139 -13.72 -3.07 -9.53
CA TYR A 139 -12.72 -2.27 -8.82
C TYR A 139 -13.24 -0.89 -8.40
N GLU A 140 -14.52 -0.58 -8.64
CA GLU A 140 -15.13 0.70 -8.28
C GLU A 140 -14.98 1.01 -6.77
N SER A 141 -15.08 -0.01 -5.92
CA SER A 141 -14.95 0.17 -4.47
C SER A 141 -13.61 0.76 -4.04
N PHE A 142 -12.54 0.58 -4.84
CA PHE A 142 -11.23 1.16 -4.57
C PHE A 142 -11.19 2.68 -4.67
N LEU A 143 -12.21 3.32 -5.24
CA LEU A 143 -12.37 4.77 -5.26
C LEU A 143 -12.79 5.33 -3.90
N HIS A 144 -13.37 4.50 -3.04
CA HIS A 144 -14.05 4.92 -1.80
C HIS A 144 -13.47 4.27 -0.54
N GLU A 145 -12.95 3.05 -0.65
CA GLU A 145 -12.39 2.32 0.48
C GLU A 145 -11.03 2.85 0.90
N ASP A 146 -10.83 2.99 2.22
CA ASP A 146 -9.56 3.40 2.84
C ASP A 146 -8.70 2.21 3.29
#